data_AF-X1KHJ5-F1
#
_entry.id   AF-X1KHJ5-F1
#
_cell.length_a   1.000
_cell.length_b   1.000
_cell.length_c   1.000
_cell.angle_alpha   90.00
_cell.angle_beta   90.00
_cell.angle_gamma   90.00
#
_symmetry.space_group_name_H-M   'P 1'
#
loop_
_entity.id
_entity.type
_entity.pdbx_description
1 polymer ?
#
loop_
_entity_poly.entity_id
_entity_poly.type
_entity_poly.pdbx_seq_one_letter_code
_entity_poly.pdbx_strand_id
1 'polypeptide(L)'
;YMYYQALAYKKLKNNSSADKLFEDLIRLGEKKLVQLDEIDFFSKFGEGESKQKRQASAYFIKGLGYLGKGSLKQAGEFFQKAILLDVGHIWAKEFYDAMR
;
A
#
# COMPACT_ATOMS: atom_id res chain seq x y z
N TYR A 1 3.86 9.67 5.26
CA TYR A 1 5.19 10.33 5.32
C TYR A 1 6.25 9.65 4.45
N MET A 2 6.50 8.33 4.57
CA MET A 2 7.57 7.65 3.80
C MET A 2 7.46 7.81 2.27
N TYR A 3 6.26 7.78 1.69
CA TYR A 3 6.07 7.95 0.23
C TYR A 3 6.53 9.32 -0.26
N TYR A 4 6.10 10.40 0.39
CA TYR A 4 6.52 11.76 0.04
C TYR A 4 8.01 12.01 0.31
N GLN A 5 8.57 11.38 1.34
CA GLN A 5 10.01 11.43 1.62
C GLN A 5 10.80 10.76 0.48
N ALA A 6 10.36 9.61 0.00
CA ALA A 6 10.96 8.94 -1.16
C ALA A 6 10.84 9.78 -2.44
N LEU A 7 9.70 10.45 -2.65
CA LEU A 7 9.54 11.41 -3.75
C LEU A 7 10.48 12.61 -3.63
N ALA A 8 10.73 13.11 -2.41
CA ALA A 8 11.70 14.18 -2.19
C ALA A 8 13.12 13.73 -2.58
N TYR A 9 13.55 12.53 -2.17
CA TYR A 9 14.84 11.98 -2.60
C TYR A 9 14.94 11.80 -4.12
N LYS A 10 13.85 11.38 -4.78
CA LYS A 10 13.79 11.29 -6.25
C LYS A 10 13.95 12.67 -6.90
N LYS A 11 13.33 13.72 -6.34
CA LYS A 11 13.52 15.11 -6.80
C LYS A 11 14.96 15.61 -6.60
N LEU A 12 15.62 15.15 -5.54
CA LEU A 12 17.05 15.44 -5.27
C LEU A 12 18.02 14.60 -6.11
N LYS A 13 17.52 13.83 -7.10
CA LYS A 13 18.29 12.88 -7.93
C LYS A 13 19.03 11.79 -7.12
N ASN A 14 18.66 11.59 -5.86
CA ASN A 14 19.16 10.50 -5.04
C ASN A 14 18.22 9.28 -5.17
N ASN A 15 18.30 8.64 -6.33
CA ASN A 15 17.43 7.52 -6.69
C ASN A 15 17.64 6.32 -5.76
N SER A 16 18.87 6.05 -5.33
CA SER A 16 19.17 4.93 -4.43
C SER A 16 18.48 5.04 -3.07
N SER A 17 18.44 6.25 -2.48
CA SER A 17 17.71 6.47 -1.23
C SER A 17 16.19 6.42 -1.43
N ALA A 18 15.69 6.92 -2.56
CA ALA A 18 14.27 6.83 -2.89
C ALA A 18 13.82 5.38 -3.06
N ASP A 19 14.59 4.57 -3.79
CA ASP A 19 14.29 3.16 -4.04
C ASP A 19 14.25 2.34 -2.75
N LYS A 20 15.20 2.57 -1.83
CA LYS A 20 15.18 1.94 -0.51
C LYS A 20 13.90 2.26 0.26
N LEU A 21 13.47 3.52 0.27
CA LEU A 21 12.24 3.91 0.96
C LEU A 21 10.99 3.31 0.31
N PHE A 22 10.98 3.17 -1.02
CA PHE A 22 9.88 2.48 -1.71
C PHE A 22 9.87 0.97 -1.43
N GLU A 23 11.04 0.33 -1.32
CA GLU A 23 11.14 -1.07 -0.90
C GLU A 23 10.68 -1.27 0.54
N ASP A 24 11.05 -0.36 1.44
CA ASP A 24 10.61 -0.38 2.83
C ASP A 24 9.08 -0.20 2.93
N LEU A 25 8.47 0.62 2.06
CA LEU A 25 7.01 0.71 1.94
C LEU A 25 6.37 -0.62 1.52
N ILE A 26 6.92 -1.28 0.49
CA ILE A 26 6.42 -2.58 0.03
C ILE A 26 6.50 -3.60 1.16
N ARG A 27 7.64 -3.67 1.84
CA ARG A 27 7.88 -4.59 2.97
C ARG A 27 6.95 -4.29 4.14
N LEU A 28 6.71 -3.03 4.45
CA LEU A 28 5.78 -2.61 5.51
C LEU A 28 4.35 -3.06 5.21
N GLY A 29 3.89 -2.86 3.98
CA GLY A 29 2.56 -3.29 3.55
C GLY A 29 2.43 -4.82 3.58
N GLU A 30 3.45 -5.55 3.15
CA GLU A 30 3.48 -7.01 3.23
C GLU A 30 3.47 -7.52 4.67
N LYS A 31 4.31 -6.97 5.54
CA LYS A 31 4.33 -7.31 6.96
C LYS A 31 2.97 -7.09 7.62
N LYS A 32 2.29 -5.99 7.28
CA LYS A 32 0.94 -5.70 7.77
C LYS A 32 -0.07 -6.75 7.32
N LEU A 33 -0.01 -7.21 6.06
CA LEU A 33 -0.90 -8.27 5.57
C LEU A 33 -0.68 -9.58 6.32
N VAL A 34 0.57 -10.02 6.47
CA VAL A 34 0.92 -11.25 7.20
C VAL A 34 0.44 -11.18 8.66
N GLN A 35 0.69 -10.07 9.34
CA GLN A 35 0.23 -9.87 10.72
C GLN A 35 -1.29 -9.89 10.85
N LEU A 36 -2.02 -9.31 9.87
CA LEU A 36 -3.48 -9.33 9.88
C LEU A 36 -4.03 -10.74 9.67
N ASP A 37 -3.36 -11.57 8.88
CA ASP A 37 -3.76 -12.96 8.68
C ASP A 37 -3.43 -13.85 9.90
N GLU A 38 -2.30 -13.61 10.57
CA GLU A 38 -1.98 -14.26 11.85
C GLU A 38 -3.00 -13.89 12.94
N ILE A 39 -3.35 -12.60 13.08
CA ILE A 39 -4.35 -12.15 14.08
C ILE A 39 -5.72 -12.76 13.78
N ASP A 40 -6.11 -12.88 12.51
CA ASP A 40 -7.39 -13.46 12.11
C ASP A 40 -7.49 -14.97 12.40
N PHE A 41 -6.36 -15.70 12.33
CA PHE A 41 -6.30 -17.09 12.76
C PHE A 41 -6.66 -17.26 14.24
N PHE A 42 -6.34 -16.27 15.09
CA PHE A 42 -6.67 -16.26 16.52
C PHE A 42 -8.00 -15.57 16.86
N SER A 43 -8.47 -14.63 16.02
CA SER A 43 -9.60 -13.73 16.32
C SER A 43 -10.91 -14.15 15.65
N LYS A 44 -11.14 -15.46 15.48
CA LYS A 44 -12.26 -16.08 14.73
C LYS A 44 -13.69 -15.72 15.19
N PHE A 45 -13.84 -14.72 16.08
CA PHE A 45 -15.08 -14.15 16.57
C PHE A 45 -15.00 -12.61 16.59
N GLY A 46 -15.52 -11.92 15.56
CA GLY A 46 -16.13 -10.59 15.75
C GLY A 46 -15.67 -9.36 14.94
N GLU A 47 -14.59 -9.37 14.15
CA GLU A 47 -14.00 -8.10 13.63
C GLU A 47 -13.84 -7.98 12.09
N GLY A 48 -14.70 -8.60 11.28
CA GLY A 48 -14.54 -8.66 9.82
C GLY A 48 -14.37 -7.31 9.10
N GLU A 49 -15.16 -6.29 9.45
CA GLU A 49 -15.12 -4.98 8.77
C GLU A 49 -13.88 -4.15 9.14
N SER A 50 -13.37 -4.29 10.37
CA SER A 50 -12.12 -3.64 10.80
C SER A 50 -10.91 -4.29 10.14
N LYS A 51 -10.96 -5.60 9.86
CA LYS A 51 -9.91 -6.34 9.15
C LYS A 51 -9.81 -5.89 7.70
N GLN A 52 -10.92 -5.81 6.98
CA GLN A 52 -10.96 -5.42 5.57
C GLN A 52 -10.37 -4.02 5.34
N LYS A 53 -10.72 -3.04 6.19
CA LYS A 53 -10.14 -1.68 6.14
C LYS A 53 -8.63 -1.66 6.42
N ARG A 54 -8.16 -2.50 7.37
CA ARG A 54 -6.73 -2.65 7.66
C ARG A 54 -5.98 -3.32 6.50
N GLN A 55 -6.57 -4.33 5.86
CA GLN A 55 -6.01 -4.98 4.67
C GLN A 55 -5.98 -4.01 3.49
N ALA A 56 -7.04 -3.24 3.26
CA ALA A 56 -7.11 -2.20 2.24
C ALA A 56 -5.98 -1.18 2.41
N SER A 57 -5.77 -0.71 3.64
CA SER A 57 -4.67 0.20 3.99
C SER A 57 -3.30 -0.41 3.70
N ALA A 58 -3.11 -1.70 3.98
CA ALA A 58 -1.85 -2.40 3.71
C ALA A 58 -1.58 -2.58 2.21
N TYR A 59 -2.60 -2.92 1.42
CA TYR A 59 -2.50 -2.97 -0.03
C TYR A 59 -2.23 -1.60 -0.65
N PHE A 60 -2.87 -0.54 -0.14
CA PHE A 60 -2.58 0.83 -0.55
C PHE A 60 -1.11 1.21 -0.32
N ILE A 61 -0.55 0.87 0.85
CA ILE A 61 0.87 1.10 1.16
C ILE A 61 1.79 0.34 0.19
N LYS A 62 1.49 -0.93 -0.14
CA LYS A 62 2.26 -1.68 -1.16
C LYS A 62 2.17 -0.98 -2.52
N GLY A 63 0.97 -0.58 -2.93
CA GLY A 63 0.73 0.11 -4.21
C GLY A 63 1.55 1.39 -4.34
N LEU A 64 1.63 2.21 -3.29
CA LEU A 64 2.48 3.41 -3.26
C LEU A 64 3.97 3.10 -3.45
N GLY A 65 4.46 2.01 -2.84
CA GLY A 65 5.84 1.58 -3.02
C GLY A 65 6.14 1.17 -4.46
N TYR A 66 5.27 0.36 -5.08
CA TYR A 66 5.42 -0.03 -6.49
C TYR A 66 5.29 1.15 -7.45
N LEU A 67 4.39 2.09 -7.16
CA LEU A 67 4.25 3.34 -7.92
C LEU A 67 5.55 4.14 -7.89
N GLY A 68 6.16 4.26 -6.71
CA GLY A 68 7.43 4.96 -6.54
C GLY A 68 8.58 4.40 -7.37
N LYS A 69 8.66 3.06 -7.43
CA LYS A 69 9.62 2.31 -8.26
C LYS A 69 9.31 2.33 -9.76
N GLY A 70 8.16 2.88 -10.16
CA GLY A 70 7.73 2.93 -11.57
C GLY A 70 6.99 1.69 -12.06
N SER A 71 6.69 0.73 -11.18
CA SER A 71 5.90 -0.47 -11.49
C SER A 71 4.40 -0.17 -11.52
N LEU A 72 3.95 0.62 -12.50
CA LEU A 72 2.56 1.10 -12.60
C LEU A 72 1.54 -0.03 -12.64
N LYS A 73 1.83 -1.13 -13.36
CA LYS A 73 0.93 -2.29 -13.44
C LYS A 73 0.67 -2.91 -12.06
N GLN A 74 1.75 -3.17 -11.31
CA GLN A 74 1.64 -3.74 -9.96
C GLN A 74 0.97 -2.76 -9.00
N ALA A 75 1.28 -1.47 -9.10
CA ALA A 75 0.65 -0.44 -8.29
C ALA A 75 -0.87 -0.41 -8.50
N GLY A 76 -1.32 -0.42 -9.75
CA GLY A 76 -2.74 -0.46 -10.12
C GLY A 76 -3.45 -1.70 -9.57
N GLU A 77 -2.85 -2.89 -9.68
CA GLU A 77 -3.41 -4.12 -9.10
C GLU A 77 -3.59 -4.03 -7.58
N PHE A 78 -2.63 -3.45 -6.87
CA PHE A 78 -2.72 -3.29 -5.41
C PHE A 78 -3.72 -2.21 -4.99
N PHE A 79 -3.84 -1.11 -5.74
CA PHE A 79 -4.86 -0.10 -5.47
C PHE A 79 -6.27 -0.64 -5.74
N GLN A 80 -6.45 -1.41 -6.81
CA GLN A 80 -7.72 -2.08 -7.08
C GLN A 80 -8.11 -3.02 -5.94
N LYS A 81 -7.17 -3.83 -5.44
CA LYS A 81 -7.40 -4.69 -4.26
C LYS A 81 -7.78 -3.88 -3.01
N ALA A 82 -7.15 -2.72 -2.80
CA ALA A 82 -7.51 -1.84 -1.68
C ALA A 82 -8.95 -1.32 -1.80
N ILE A 83 -9.37 -0.88 -2.99
CA ILE A 83 -10.73 -0.38 -3.25
C ILE A 83 -11.79 -1.49 -3.10
N LEU A 84 -11.47 -2.72 -3.54
CA LEU A 84 -12.37 -3.86 -3.40
C LEU A 84 -12.61 -4.26 -1.95
N LEU A 85 -11.61 -4.05 -1.07
CA LEU A 85 -11.70 -4.35 0.36
C LEU A 85 -12.33 -3.22 1.16
N ASP A 86 -12.10 -1.98 0.75
CA ASP A 86 -12.70 -0.79 1.34
C ASP A 86 -13.08 0.21 0.25
N VAL A 87 -14.36 0.17 -0.14
CA VAL A 87 -14.93 1.07 -1.16
C VAL A 87 -14.83 2.53 -0.71
N GLY A 88 -14.76 2.78 0.61
CA GLY A 88 -14.57 4.10 1.20
C GLY A 88 -13.11 4.58 1.20
N HIS A 89 -12.16 3.80 0.68
CA HIS A 89 -10.75 4.18 0.66
C HIS A 89 -10.45 5.20 -0.45
N ILE A 90 -10.88 6.46 -0.24
CA ILE A 90 -10.82 7.58 -1.18
C ILE A 90 -9.44 7.70 -1.84
N TRP A 91 -8.36 7.65 -1.06
CA TRP A 91 -7.00 7.78 -1.60
C TRP A 91 -6.61 6.66 -2.57
N ALA A 92 -7.07 5.42 -2.37
CA ALA A 92 -6.73 4.32 -3.28
C ALA A 92 -7.42 4.53 -4.63
N LYS A 93 -8.66 5.04 -4.60
CA LYS A 93 -9.42 5.41 -5.78
C LYS A 93 -8.77 6.57 -6.54
N GLU A 94 -8.44 7.66 -5.86
CA GLU A 94 -7.77 8.81 -6.48
C GLU A 94 -6.47 8.42 -7.18
N PHE A 95 -5.62 7.62 -6.50
CA PHE A 95 -4.36 7.15 -7.09
C PHE A 95 -4.57 6.15 -8.23
N TYR A 96 -5.60 5.31 -8.18
CA TYR A 96 -5.94 4.39 -9.25
C TYR A 96 -6.48 5.11 -10.49
N ASP A 97 -7.37 6.08 -10.29
CA ASP A 97 -7.95 6.88 -11.37
C ASP A 97 -6.89 7.78 -12.05
N ALA A 98 -5.93 8.30 -11.28
CA ALA A 98 -4.80 9.06 -11.82
C ALA A 98 -3.81 8.22 -12.66
N MET A 99 -3.91 6.89 -12.62
CA MET A 99 -3.08 5.96 -13.40
C MET A 99 -3.73 5.45 -14.68
N ARG A 100 -5.02 5.77 -14.88
CA ARG A 100 -5.84 5.29 -15.99
C ARG A 100 -5.71 6.20 -17.21
#